data_AF-A0A058Z1L6-F1
#
_entry.id   AF-A0A058Z1L6-F1
#
_cell.length_a   1.000
_cell.length_b   1.000
_cell.length_c   1.000
_cell.angle_alpha   90.00
_cell.angle_beta   90.00
_cell.angle_gamma   90.00
#
_symmetry.space_group_name_H-M   'P 1'
#
loop_
_entity.id
_entity.type
_entity.pdbx_description
1 polymer ?
#
loop_
_entity_poly.entity_id
_entity_poly.type
_entity_poly.pdbx_seq_one_letter_code
_entity_poly.pdbx_strand_id
1 'polypeptide(L)'
;MLQYPNLSEQFFTLVSFMFETYTDKLVCLSPELFRALIGTLDFGLKSFVDENVRLALAAIYGMASFLFNAREVAQASPEHGPEVQAQLALLGPIVDTLLLEQLNRLVFGNHVGSTSLMENASETLFVSICSQQASLNQVFSQFVSRYNDNPKIRDRLSEELVQLVRGSGPQPLTLIPNRLNTTAFRANLEAFLIHTRGFLRVM
;
A
#
# COMPACT_ATOMS: atom_id res chain seq x y z
N MET A 1 -11.95 2.58 21.04
CA MET A 1 -10.59 2.03 21.28
C MET A 1 -9.55 3.10 21.60
N LEU A 2 -9.66 4.33 21.08
CA LEU A 2 -8.81 5.49 21.43
C LEU A 2 -8.80 5.95 22.92
N GLN A 3 -9.55 5.29 23.82
CA GLN A 3 -9.57 5.62 25.25
C GLN A 3 -8.46 4.93 26.05
N TYR A 4 -7.79 3.92 25.48
CA TYR A 4 -6.76 3.13 26.15
C TYR A 4 -5.54 2.92 25.23
N PRO A 5 -4.54 3.82 25.28
CA PRO A 5 -3.42 3.83 24.35
C PRO A 5 -2.65 2.51 24.32
N ASN A 6 -2.33 1.95 25.50
CA ASN A 6 -1.58 0.69 25.61
C ASN A 6 -2.35 -0.52 25.04
N LEU A 7 -3.69 -0.52 25.18
CA LEU A 7 -4.52 -1.58 24.61
C LEU A 7 -4.61 -1.45 23.09
N SER A 8 -4.68 -0.21 22.58
CA SER A 8 -4.66 0.07 21.14
C SER A 8 -3.35 -0.42 20.52
N GLU A 9 -2.22 -0.12 21.14
CA GLU A 9 -0.90 -0.56 20.67
C GLU A 9 -0.81 -2.09 20.62
N GLN A 10 -1.13 -2.79 21.72
CA GLN A 10 -1.13 -4.26 21.77
C GLN A 10 -2.08 -4.88 20.74
N PHE A 11 -3.24 -4.27 20.52
CA PHE A 11 -4.19 -4.71 19.51
C PHE A 11 -3.59 -4.55 18.10
N PHE A 12 -3.03 -3.39 17.76
CA PHE A 12 -2.38 -3.17 16.48
C PHE A 12 -1.17 -4.10 16.27
N THR A 13 -0.39 -4.37 17.31
CA THR A 13 0.71 -5.34 17.25
C THR A 13 0.21 -6.74 16.93
N LEU A 14 -0.85 -7.20 17.62
CA LEU A 14 -1.46 -8.50 17.33
C LEU A 14 -1.98 -8.57 15.91
N VAL A 15 -2.69 -7.53 15.46
CA VAL A 15 -3.22 -7.47 14.09
C VAL A 15 -2.07 -7.52 13.07
N SER A 16 -1.03 -6.72 13.24
CA SER A 16 0.16 -6.75 12.34
C SER A 16 0.76 -8.14 12.27
N PHE A 17 0.97 -8.78 13.42
CA PHE A 17 1.55 -10.11 13.48
C PHE A 17 0.67 -11.17 12.79
N MET A 18 -0.66 -11.06 12.92
CA MET A 18 -1.59 -11.95 12.21
C MET A 18 -1.49 -11.78 10.69
N PHE A 19 -1.37 -10.56 10.18
CA PHE A 19 -1.23 -10.29 8.75
C PHE A 19 0.15 -10.69 8.19
N GLU A 20 1.20 -10.63 9.00
CA GLU A 20 2.56 -11.03 8.62
C GLU A 20 2.77 -12.55 8.67
N THR A 21 2.21 -13.22 9.69
CA THR A 21 2.56 -14.62 10.00
C THR A 21 1.46 -15.62 9.63
N TYR A 22 0.19 -15.20 9.64
CA TYR A 22 -0.97 -16.08 9.49
C TYR A 22 -1.94 -15.61 8.41
N THR A 23 -1.40 -15.05 7.32
CA THR A 23 -2.20 -14.46 6.23
C THR A 23 -3.12 -15.50 5.57
N ASP A 24 -2.72 -16.77 5.55
CA ASP A 24 -3.50 -17.93 5.12
C ASP A 24 -4.75 -18.15 5.99
N LYS A 25 -4.64 -17.94 7.29
CA LYS A 25 -5.74 -18.12 8.25
C LYS A 25 -6.73 -16.95 8.28
N LEU A 26 -6.31 -15.77 7.79
CA LEU A 26 -7.18 -14.60 7.74
C LEU A 26 -8.40 -14.81 6.85
N VAL A 27 -8.23 -15.64 5.82
CA VAL A 27 -9.28 -15.96 4.84
C VAL A 27 -10.35 -16.88 5.45
N CYS A 28 -10.03 -17.54 6.57
CA CYS A 28 -10.97 -18.37 7.34
C CYS A 28 -11.74 -17.58 8.42
N LEU A 29 -11.45 -16.29 8.61
CA LEU A 29 -12.15 -15.48 9.60
C LEU A 29 -13.60 -15.19 9.15
N SER A 30 -14.47 -14.93 10.13
CA SER A 30 -15.81 -14.46 9.80
C SER A 30 -15.73 -13.11 9.05
N PRO A 31 -16.62 -12.85 8.08
CA PRO A 31 -16.60 -11.60 7.32
C PRO A 31 -16.63 -10.34 8.20
N GLU A 32 -17.35 -10.41 9.33
CA GLU A 32 -17.46 -9.33 10.30
C GLU A 32 -16.13 -9.01 10.99
N LEU A 33 -15.44 -10.06 11.47
CA LEU A 33 -14.15 -9.91 12.14
C LEU A 33 -13.08 -9.45 11.15
N PHE A 34 -13.08 -10.05 9.96
CA PHE A 34 -12.17 -9.65 8.90
C PHE A 34 -12.36 -8.18 8.49
N ARG A 35 -13.61 -7.72 8.33
CA ARG A 35 -13.91 -6.31 8.07
C ARG A 35 -13.46 -5.40 9.20
N ALA A 36 -13.62 -5.81 10.46
CA ALA A 36 -13.14 -5.03 11.61
C ALA A 36 -11.60 -4.91 11.62
N LEU A 37 -10.88 -5.97 11.23
CA LEU A 37 -9.43 -5.94 11.09
C LEU A 37 -9.00 -4.97 9.98
N ILE A 38 -9.63 -5.02 8.80
CA ILE A 38 -9.33 -4.07 7.72
C ILE A 38 -9.65 -2.63 8.12
N GLY A 39 -10.78 -2.40 8.80
CA GLY A 39 -11.11 -1.08 9.35
C GLY A 39 -10.09 -0.58 10.37
N THR A 40 -9.45 -1.48 11.11
CA THR A 40 -8.34 -1.14 12.02
C THR A 40 -7.11 -0.69 11.25
N LEU A 41 -6.75 -1.37 10.15
CA LEU A 41 -5.63 -0.97 9.29
C LEU A 41 -5.86 0.40 8.64
N ASP A 42 -7.07 0.63 8.10
CA ASP A 42 -7.43 1.92 7.51
C ASP A 42 -7.36 3.06 8.55
N PHE A 43 -7.87 2.81 9.75
CA PHE A 43 -7.75 3.75 10.87
C PHE A 43 -6.29 4.01 11.25
N GLY A 44 -5.46 2.96 11.30
CA GLY A 44 -4.03 3.06 11.62
C GLY A 44 -3.26 3.88 10.59
N LEU A 45 -3.53 3.70 9.29
CA LEU A 45 -2.94 4.51 8.22
C LEU A 45 -3.31 6.00 8.37
N LYS A 46 -4.56 6.30 8.75
CA LYS A 46 -5.08 7.66 8.93
C LYS A 46 -4.70 8.29 10.27
N SER A 47 -4.01 7.54 11.13
CA SER A 47 -3.57 8.01 12.46
C SER A 47 -2.51 9.10 12.38
N PHE A 48 -2.55 10.02 13.35
CA PHE A 48 -1.49 11.00 13.62
C PHE A 48 -0.37 10.44 14.51
N VAL A 49 -0.60 9.27 15.12
CA VAL A 49 0.41 8.58 15.95
C VAL A 49 1.27 7.71 15.04
N ASP A 50 2.55 8.06 14.90
CA ASP A 50 3.53 7.36 14.04
C ASP A 50 3.56 5.85 14.28
N GLU A 51 3.48 5.40 15.53
CA GLU A 51 3.50 3.96 15.86
C GLU A 51 2.30 3.21 15.29
N ASN A 52 1.10 3.78 15.33
CA ASN A 52 -0.09 3.17 14.73
C ASN A 52 0.06 3.07 13.20
N VAL A 53 0.66 4.08 12.57
CA VAL A 53 0.93 4.07 11.12
C VAL A 53 1.97 3.00 10.81
N ARG A 54 3.04 2.91 11.61
CA ARG A 54 4.10 1.90 11.46
C ARG A 54 3.54 0.49 11.53
N LEU A 55 2.69 0.21 12.52
CA LEU A 55 2.04 -1.10 12.70
C LEU A 55 1.05 -1.40 11.56
N ALA A 56 0.28 -0.42 11.10
CA ALA A 56 -0.61 -0.60 9.96
C ALA A 56 0.17 -0.90 8.67
N LEU A 57 1.26 -0.17 8.42
CA LEU A 57 2.13 -0.41 7.26
C LEU A 57 2.76 -1.80 7.30
N ALA A 58 3.25 -2.26 8.44
CA ALA A 58 3.83 -3.59 8.59
C ALA A 58 2.80 -4.71 8.30
N ALA A 59 1.57 -4.57 8.80
CA ALA A 59 0.46 -5.47 8.49
C ALA A 59 0.15 -5.50 6.98
N ILE A 60 0.07 -4.33 6.35
CA ILE A 60 -0.21 -4.19 4.91
C ILE A 60 0.93 -4.80 4.09
N TYR A 61 2.18 -4.59 4.51
CA TYR A 61 3.35 -5.18 3.87
C TYR A 61 3.27 -6.71 3.90
N GLY A 62 2.94 -7.31 5.05
CA GLY A 62 2.72 -8.75 5.18
C GLY A 62 1.65 -9.27 4.21
N MET A 63 0.52 -8.57 4.13
CA MET A 63 -0.59 -8.92 3.23
C MET A 63 -0.19 -8.81 1.75
N ALA A 64 0.44 -7.71 1.35
CA ALA A 64 0.89 -7.49 -0.02
C ALA A 64 1.99 -8.48 -0.43
N SER A 65 2.92 -8.79 0.48
CA SER A 65 3.98 -9.80 0.26
C SER A 65 3.38 -11.18 0.05
N PHE A 66 2.41 -11.56 0.89
CA PHE A 66 1.68 -12.82 0.74
C PHE A 66 0.99 -12.90 -0.64
N LEU A 67 0.30 -11.84 -1.06
CA LEU A 67 -0.37 -11.84 -2.37
C LEU A 67 0.59 -11.91 -3.54
N PHE A 68 1.73 -11.23 -3.46
CA PHE A 68 2.76 -11.32 -4.47
C PHE A 68 3.26 -12.76 -4.60
N ASN A 69 3.64 -13.39 -3.48
CA ASN A 69 4.12 -14.78 -3.47
C ASN A 69 3.05 -15.78 -3.91
N ALA A 70 1.81 -15.63 -3.46
CA ALA A 70 0.70 -16.49 -3.84
C ALA A 70 0.41 -16.43 -5.35
N ARG A 71 0.55 -15.25 -5.97
CA ARG A 71 0.45 -15.11 -7.44
C ARG A 71 1.60 -15.78 -8.16
N GLU A 72 2.85 -15.63 -7.69
CA GLU A 72 4.01 -16.29 -8.29
C GLU A 72 3.85 -17.83 -8.26
N VAL A 73 3.39 -18.38 -7.12
CA VAL A 73 3.12 -19.82 -6.98
C VAL A 73 2.00 -20.26 -7.93
N ALA A 74 0.89 -19.52 -8.00
CA ALA A 74 -0.22 -19.83 -8.90
C ALA A 74 0.19 -19.80 -10.38
N GLN A 75 1.10 -18.90 -10.77
CA GLN A 75 1.65 -18.83 -12.12
C GLN A 75 2.64 -19.96 -12.43
N ALA A 76 3.50 -20.31 -11.47
CA ALA A 76 4.50 -21.37 -11.63
C ALA A 76 3.89 -22.77 -11.61
N SER A 77 2.73 -22.95 -10.99
CA SER A 77 2.08 -24.25 -10.88
C SER A 77 0.55 -24.08 -10.88
N PRO A 78 -0.09 -24.08 -12.06
CA PRO A 78 -1.54 -23.90 -12.22
C PRO A 78 -2.38 -24.96 -11.50
N GLU A 79 -1.75 -26.04 -11.04
CA GLU A 79 -2.34 -27.13 -10.27
C GLU A 79 -2.61 -26.76 -8.80
N HIS A 80 -2.02 -25.65 -8.31
CA HIS A 80 -2.28 -25.12 -6.98
C HIS A 80 -3.67 -24.47 -6.94
N GLY A 81 -4.66 -25.32 -6.65
CA GLY A 81 -5.77 -25.07 -5.74
C GLY A 81 -6.75 -23.93 -6.08
N PRO A 82 -8.07 -24.21 -6.21
CA PRO A 82 -9.10 -23.16 -6.18
C PRO A 82 -9.05 -22.29 -4.91
N GLU A 83 -8.41 -22.78 -3.84
CA GLU A 83 -8.18 -22.06 -2.59
C GLU A 83 -7.29 -20.83 -2.77
N VAL A 84 -6.10 -20.94 -3.39
CA VAL A 84 -5.19 -19.80 -3.60
C VAL A 84 -5.88 -18.72 -4.44
N GLN A 85 -6.61 -19.12 -5.48
CA GLN A 85 -7.37 -18.18 -6.32
C GLN A 85 -8.47 -17.46 -5.53
N ALA A 86 -9.17 -18.15 -4.62
CA ALA A 86 -10.16 -17.55 -3.75
C ALA A 86 -9.54 -16.53 -2.77
N GLN A 87 -8.37 -16.83 -2.22
CA GLN A 87 -7.62 -15.91 -1.35
C GLN A 87 -7.20 -14.64 -2.11
N LEU A 88 -6.66 -14.80 -3.32
CA LEU A 88 -6.30 -13.68 -4.20
C LEU A 88 -7.51 -12.80 -4.53
N ALA A 89 -8.66 -13.41 -4.80
CA ALA A 89 -9.91 -12.70 -5.12
C ALA A 89 -10.47 -11.93 -3.91
N LEU A 90 -10.33 -12.48 -2.70
CA LEU A 90 -10.79 -11.81 -1.48
C LEU A 90 -9.87 -10.64 -1.08
N LEU A 91 -8.57 -10.86 -1.07
CA LEU A 91 -7.59 -9.93 -0.51
C LEU A 91 -7.11 -8.88 -1.52
N GLY A 92 -7.14 -9.16 -2.82
CA GLY A 92 -6.71 -8.24 -3.87
C GLY A 92 -7.36 -6.85 -3.80
N PRO A 93 -8.70 -6.77 -3.83
CA PRO A 93 -9.42 -5.49 -3.74
C PRO A 93 -9.15 -4.70 -2.44
N ILE A 94 -8.81 -5.41 -1.36
CA ILE A 94 -8.50 -4.81 -0.07
C ILE A 94 -7.13 -4.14 -0.13
N VAL A 95 -6.13 -4.81 -0.71
CA VAL A 95 -4.82 -4.21 -0.94
C VAL A 95 -4.91 -3.05 -1.93
N ASP A 96 -5.76 -3.11 -2.95
CA ASP A 96 -6.04 -1.97 -3.84
C ASP A 96 -6.56 -0.75 -3.05
N THR A 97 -7.52 -0.97 -2.16
CA THR A 97 -8.08 0.08 -1.30
C THR A 97 -7.01 0.67 -0.37
N LEU A 98 -6.21 -0.18 0.26
CA LEU A 98 -5.13 0.23 1.16
C LEU A 98 -3.99 0.91 0.41
N LEU A 99 -3.72 0.55 -0.85
CA LEU A 99 -2.76 1.23 -1.73
C LEU A 99 -3.22 2.64 -2.05
N LEU A 100 -4.51 2.82 -2.36
CA LEU A 100 -5.10 4.14 -2.57
C LEU A 100 -4.96 5.02 -1.31
N GLU A 101 -5.24 4.46 -0.14
CA GLU A 101 -5.12 5.19 1.13
C GLU A 101 -3.67 5.53 1.49
N GLN A 102 -2.71 4.65 1.18
CA GLN A 102 -1.28 4.96 1.28
C GLN A 102 -0.89 6.16 0.39
N LEU A 103 -1.33 6.19 -0.87
CA LEU A 103 -1.08 7.31 -1.79
C LEU A 103 -1.71 8.61 -1.28
N ASN A 104 -2.96 8.55 -0.83
CA ASN A 104 -3.66 9.70 -0.23
C ASN A 104 -2.88 10.26 0.96
N ARG A 105 -2.44 9.38 1.86
CA ARG A 105 -1.65 9.79 3.02
C ARG A 105 -0.32 10.41 2.60
N LEU A 106 0.39 9.78 1.67
CA LEU A 106 1.72 10.26 1.27
C LEU A 106 1.63 11.61 0.54
N VAL A 107 0.65 11.81 -0.34
CA VAL A 107 0.52 13.06 -1.09
C VAL A 107 -0.10 14.17 -0.23
N PHE A 108 -1.21 13.89 0.45
CA PHE A 108 -2.00 14.90 1.17
C PHE A 108 -1.73 14.99 2.67
N GLY A 109 -1.00 14.03 3.23
CA GLY A 109 -0.66 14.04 4.65
C GLY A 109 0.19 15.26 5.02
N ASN A 110 -0.22 15.95 6.07
CA ASN A 110 0.50 17.10 6.62
C ASN A 110 1.74 16.71 7.43
N HIS A 111 1.85 15.43 7.82
CA HIS A 111 3.00 14.92 8.54
C HIS A 111 4.09 14.46 7.57
N VAL A 112 5.21 15.16 7.57
CA VAL A 112 6.50 14.54 7.21
C VAL A 112 6.74 13.53 8.32
N GLY A 113 6.45 12.26 8.05
CA GLY A 113 6.76 11.20 9.01
C GLY A 113 8.25 11.24 9.36
N SER A 114 8.60 10.66 10.51
CA SER A 114 10.01 10.33 10.80
C SER A 114 10.65 9.63 9.60
N THR A 115 11.98 9.78 9.41
CA THR A 115 12.70 9.13 8.30
C THR A 115 12.36 7.64 8.25
N SER A 116 12.36 6.96 9.39
CA SER A 116 11.94 5.55 9.53
C SER A 116 10.52 5.26 9.05
N LEU A 117 9.56 6.16 9.26
CA LEU A 117 8.20 5.96 8.77
C LEU A 117 8.13 6.10 7.25
N MET A 118 8.89 7.02 6.66
CA MET A 118 9.03 7.14 5.21
C MET A 118 9.65 5.88 4.61
N GLU A 119 10.64 5.29 5.30
CA GLU A 119 11.23 4.02 4.90
C GLU A 119 10.19 2.91 4.81
N ASN A 120 9.44 2.70 5.89
CA ASN A 120 8.39 1.68 5.95
C ASN A 120 7.27 1.94 4.94
N ALA A 121 6.86 3.19 4.76
CA ALA A 121 5.81 3.56 3.81
C ALA A 121 6.27 3.32 2.36
N SER A 122 7.51 3.65 2.04
CA SER A 122 8.07 3.43 0.71
C SER A 122 8.14 1.94 0.36
N GLU A 123 8.58 1.11 1.29
CA GLU A 123 8.69 -0.33 1.10
C GLU A 123 7.30 -0.99 1.02
N THR A 124 6.38 -0.61 1.90
CA THR A 124 5.00 -1.10 1.90
C THR A 124 4.27 -0.74 0.61
N LEU A 125 4.41 0.52 0.16
CA LEU A 125 3.80 0.98 -1.08
C LEU A 125 4.38 0.23 -2.29
N PHE A 126 5.70 0.03 -2.32
CA PHE A 126 6.35 -0.69 -3.40
C PHE A 126 5.84 -2.13 -3.52
N VAL A 127 5.82 -2.87 -2.40
CA VAL A 127 5.32 -4.25 -2.40
C VAL A 127 3.84 -4.31 -2.74
N SER A 128 3.03 -3.34 -2.28
CA SER A 128 1.62 -3.22 -2.66
C SER A 128 1.48 -3.08 -4.19
N ILE A 129 2.27 -2.21 -4.82
CA ILE A 129 2.30 -2.02 -6.28
C ILE A 129 2.71 -3.31 -6.99
N CYS A 130 3.79 -3.98 -6.53
CA CYS A 130 4.23 -5.26 -7.08
C CYS A 130 3.15 -6.32 -7.01
N SER A 131 2.43 -6.40 -5.90
CA SER A 131 1.35 -7.37 -5.69
C SER A 131 0.12 -7.09 -6.56
N GLN A 132 -0.14 -5.83 -6.92
CA GLN A 132 -1.37 -5.39 -7.61
C GLN A 132 -1.14 -4.87 -9.04
N GLN A 133 -0.14 -5.38 -9.75
CA GLN A 133 0.17 -4.92 -11.12
C GLN A 133 -1.03 -4.95 -12.09
N ALA A 134 -1.93 -5.92 -11.97
CA ALA A 134 -3.11 -6.04 -12.83
C ALA A 134 -4.17 -4.95 -12.61
N SER A 135 -4.37 -4.52 -11.36
CA SER A 135 -5.35 -3.49 -10.96
C SER A 135 -4.75 -2.10 -10.80
N LEU A 136 -3.42 -1.96 -10.88
CA LEU A 136 -2.70 -0.72 -10.58
C LEU A 136 -3.22 0.50 -11.36
N ASN A 137 -3.49 0.33 -12.67
CA ASN A 137 -4.04 1.41 -13.50
C ASN A 137 -5.43 1.87 -13.01
N GLN A 138 -6.24 0.95 -12.50
CA GLN A 138 -7.53 1.28 -11.90
C GLN A 138 -7.33 2.07 -10.60
N VAL A 139 -6.42 1.65 -9.73
CA VAL A 139 -6.13 2.38 -8.49
C VAL A 139 -5.58 3.78 -8.78
N PHE A 140 -4.68 3.92 -9.74
CA PHE A 140 -4.15 5.22 -10.17
C PHE A 140 -5.25 6.10 -10.76
N SER A 141 -6.12 5.57 -11.62
CA SER A 141 -7.23 6.36 -12.15
C SER A 141 -8.20 6.81 -11.06
N GLN A 142 -8.49 5.96 -10.07
CA GLN A 142 -9.28 6.33 -8.89
C GLN A 142 -8.60 7.45 -8.09
N PHE A 143 -7.30 7.35 -7.83
CA PHE A 143 -6.54 8.39 -7.12
C PHE A 143 -6.59 9.74 -7.83
N VAL A 144 -6.42 9.73 -9.16
CA VAL A 144 -6.40 10.96 -9.97
C VAL A 144 -7.81 11.52 -10.19
N SER A 145 -8.87 10.70 -10.13
CA SER A 145 -10.26 11.10 -10.39
C SER A 145 -10.76 12.27 -9.53
N ARG A 146 -10.14 12.50 -8.37
CA ARG A 146 -10.39 13.67 -7.51
C ARG A 146 -10.17 15.01 -8.23
N TYR A 147 -9.38 15.03 -9.30
CA TYR A 147 -9.08 16.21 -10.11
C TYR A 147 -9.77 16.21 -11.47
N ASN A 148 -10.88 15.50 -11.63
CA ASN A 148 -11.63 15.49 -12.89
C ASN A 148 -12.04 16.90 -13.36
N ASP A 149 -12.30 17.82 -12.43
CA ASP A 149 -12.65 19.21 -12.72
C ASP A 149 -11.44 20.07 -13.13
N ASN A 150 -10.21 19.56 -12.97
CA ASN A 150 -8.98 20.25 -13.35
C ASN A 150 -8.07 19.34 -14.20
N PRO A 151 -8.28 19.31 -15.53
CA PRO A 151 -7.54 18.44 -16.45
C PRO A 151 -6.02 18.63 -16.37
N LYS A 152 -5.53 19.85 -16.12
CA LYS A 152 -4.09 20.13 -16.02
C LYS A 152 -3.45 19.41 -14.82
N ILE A 153 -4.11 19.44 -13.66
CA ILE A 153 -3.62 18.74 -12.46
C ILE A 153 -3.73 17.23 -12.67
N ARG A 154 -4.86 16.77 -13.23
CA ARG A 154 -5.13 15.37 -13.53
C ARG A 154 -4.03 14.75 -14.41
N ASP A 155 -3.72 15.40 -15.52
CA ASP A 155 -2.74 14.90 -16.49
C ASP A 155 -1.33 14.89 -15.90
N ARG A 156 -0.96 15.97 -15.18
CA ARG A 156 0.35 16.04 -14.50
C ARG A 156 0.50 15.00 -13.40
N LEU A 157 -0.53 14.79 -12.58
CA LEU A 157 -0.52 13.77 -11.53
C LEU A 157 -0.43 12.35 -12.12
N SER A 158 -1.09 12.12 -13.25
CA SER A 158 -0.99 10.84 -13.97
C SER A 158 0.43 10.60 -14.50
N GLU A 159 1.08 11.63 -15.03
CA GLU A 159 2.47 11.54 -15.48
C GLU A 159 3.42 11.23 -14.31
N GLU A 160 3.27 11.93 -13.18
CA GLU A 160 4.09 11.68 -11.99
C GLU A 160 3.89 10.24 -11.43
N LEU A 161 2.67 9.69 -11.47
CA LEU A 161 2.42 8.28 -11.10
C LEU A 161 3.09 7.29 -12.05
N VAL A 162 3.15 7.60 -13.34
CA VAL A 162 3.89 6.78 -14.30
C VAL A 162 5.39 6.84 -14.01
N GLN A 163 5.92 8.03 -13.68
CA GLN A 163 7.32 8.21 -13.29
C GLN A 163 7.67 7.50 -11.98
N LEU A 164 6.76 7.47 -11.01
CA LEU A 164 6.92 6.74 -9.75
C LEU A 164 7.24 5.25 -10.00
N VAL A 165 6.52 4.63 -10.95
CA VAL A 165 6.60 3.19 -11.24
C VAL A 165 7.69 2.87 -12.25
N ARG A 166 7.94 3.72 -13.25
CA ARG A 166 8.96 3.46 -14.29
C ARG A 166 10.36 3.91 -13.86
N GLY A 167 10.44 4.92 -12.99
CA GLY A 167 11.66 5.64 -12.68
C GLY A 167 12.09 6.57 -13.81
N SER A 168 12.84 7.60 -13.44
CA SER A 168 13.37 8.61 -14.37
C SER A 168 14.82 8.32 -14.81
N GLY A 169 15.38 7.18 -14.38
CA GLY A 169 16.75 6.77 -14.65
C GLY A 169 16.93 5.94 -15.93
N PRO A 170 18.19 5.62 -16.30
CA PRO A 170 18.50 4.89 -17.54
C PRO A 170 18.09 3.41 -17.51
N GLN A 171 17.82 2.84 -16.33
CA GLN A 171 17.28 1.49 -16.18
C GLN A 171 15.86 1.57 -15.63
N PRO A 172 14.87 0.94 -16.31
CA PRO A 172 13.50 0.93 -15.83
C PRO A 172 13.40 0.12 -14.53
N LEU A 173 12.64 0.65 -13.57
CA LEU A 173 12.35 -0.08 -12.34
C LEU A 173 11.57 -1.36 -12.68
N THR A 174 12.07 -2.49 -12.18
CA THR A 174 11.35 -3.77 -12.31
C THR A 174 10.42 -3.94 -11.12
N LEU A 175 9.15 -4.28 -11.34
CA LEU A 175 8.14 -4.43 -10.28
C LEU A 175 8.23 -5.79 -9.59
N ILE A 176 9.42 -6.09 -9.06
CA ILE A 176 9.69 -7.27 -8.26
C ILE A 176 10.26 -6.83 -6.91
N PRO A 177 9.69 -7.29 -5.77
CA PRO A 177 10.19 -7.00 -4.44
C PRO A 177 11.63 -7.51 -4.25
N ASN A 178 12.60 -6.60 -4.31
CA ASN A 178 13.99 -6.87 -3.91
C ASN A 178 14.64 -5.57 -3.41
N ARG A 179 15.80 -5.70 -2.75
CA ARG A 179 16.50 -4.55 -2.15
C ARG A 179 16.86 -3.45 -3.15
N LEU A 180 17.30 -3.84 -4.35
CA LEU A 180 17.71 -2.89 -5.40
C LEU A 180 16.51 -2.06 -5.88
N ASN A 181 15.42 -2.73 -6.24
CA ASN A 181 14.21 -2.10 -6.72
C ASN A 181 13.52 -1.27 -5.62
N THR A 182 13.53 -1.75 -4.38
CA THR A 182 12.97 -0.99 -3.24
C THR A 182 13.72 0.32 -3.01
N THR A 183 15.06 0.28 -3.10
CA THR A 183 15.90 1.47 -2.97
C THR A 183 15.65 2.46 -4.11
N ALA A 184 15.57 1.96 -5.35
CA ALA A 184 15.28 2.79 -6.52
C ALA A 184 13.87 3.39 -6.46
N PHE A 185 12.86 2.61 -6.04
CA PHE A 185 11.50 3.08 -5.86
C PHE A 185 11.41 4.17 -4.80
N ARG A 186 12.15 4.06 -3.69
CA ARG A 186 12.17 5.11 -2.66
C ARG A 186 12.64 6.45 -3.24
N ALA A 187 13.71 6.46 -4.04
CA ALA A 187 14.16 7.68 -4.70
C ALA A 187 13.10 8.26 -5.65
N ASN A 188 12.41 7.40 -6.41
CA ASN A 188 11.29 7.84 -7.26
C ASN A 188 10.15 8.42 -6.43
N LEU A 189 9.82 7.82 -5.28
CA LEU A 189 8.77 8.28 -4.39
C LEU A 189 9.10 9.64 -3.78
N GLU A 190 10.34 9.87 -3.37
CA GLU A 190 10.78 11.17 -2.86
C GLU A 190 10.62 12.27 -3.93
N ALA A 191 11.06 12.02 -5.16
CA ALA A 191 10.89 12.94 -6.28
C ALA A 191 9.40 13.20 -6.59
N PHE A 192 8.62 12.13 -6.67
CA PHE A 192 7.16 12.18 -6.86
C PHE A 192 6.49 13.08 -5.80
N LEU A 193 6.83 12.92 -4.52
CA LEU A 193 6.25 13.72 -3.44
C LEU A 193 6.65 15.18 -3.50
N ILE A 194 7.89 15.49 -3.89
CA ILE A 194 8.34 16.86 -4.10
C ILE A 194 7.55 17.52 -5.23
N HIS A 195 7.44 16.86 -6.39
CA HIS A 195 6.73 17.40 -7.55
C HIS A 195 5.23 17.56 -7.29
N THR A 196 4.58 16.48 -6.83
CA THR A 196 3.13 16.47 -6.60
C THR A 196 2.70 17.47 -5.55
N ARG A 197 3.36 17.50 -4.38
CA ARG A 197 3.04 18.50 -3.35
C ARG A 197 3.34 19.92 -3.82
N GLY A 198 4.33 20.12 -4.67
CA GLY A 198 4.70 21.41 -5.23
C GLY A 198 3.55 22.06 -6.02
N PHE A 199 2.91 21.34 -6.94
CA PHE A 199 1.80 21.91 -7.71
C PHE A 199 0.43 21.76 -7.04
N LEU A 200 0.27 20.86 -6.06
CA LEU A 200 -0.98 20.69 -5.31
C LEU A 200 -1.13 21.68 -4.14
N ARG A 201 -0.04 22.28 -3.64
CA ARG A 201 -0.08 23.27 -2.53
C ARG A 201 0.01 24.74 -2.97
N VAL A 202 0.36 24.99 -4.22
CA VAL A 202 0.53 26.35 -4.78
C VAL A 202 -0.79 26.91 -5.35
N MET A 203 -1.84 26.09 -5.40
CA MET A 203 -3.21 26.48 -5.77
C MET A 203 -4.16 26.31 -4.59
#